data_AF-A0AAF0RI31-F1
#
_entry.id   AF-A0AAF0RI31-F1
#
_cell.length_a   1.000
_cell.length_b   1.000
_cell.length_c   1.000
_cell.angle_alpha   90.00
_cell.angle_beta   90.00
_cell.angle_gamma   90.00
#
_symmetry.space_group_name_H-M   'P 1'
#
loop_
_entity.id
_entity.type
_entity.pdbx_description
1 polymer ?
#
loop_
_entity_poly.entity_id
_entity_poly.type
_entity_poly.pdbx_seq_one_letter_code
_entity_poly.pdbx_strand_id
1 'polypeptide(L)'
;MRAQVFGPVLGAVVVTAYATLLALDGLVFDPLAAVPGATLGQIHHRVEAIGMDVGQDVVGVLVTAGVGVTLAAFFAVVAIRGRMPVPVAAVCHLALLTFGAVAVFQSGFFLGMDVADAYGVSGGSHSAFSGVLYGTSLAALVAIPVVLLATLFRSLGRARAAHPRAPSSGDGSAQQAE
;
A
#
# COMPACT_ATOMS: atom_id res chain seq x y z
N MET A 1 -15.79 -19.49 6.52
CA MET A 1 -14.51 -19.24 7.22
C MET A 1 -13.36 -18.83 6.28
N ARG A 2 -13.00 -19.59 5.24
CA ARG A 2 -11.81 -19.33 4.39
C ARG A 2 -11.75 -17.94 3.73
N ALA A 3 -12.87 -17.44 3.18
CA ALA A 3 -12.89 -16.14 2.48
C ALA A 3 -12.76 -14.91 3.40
N GLN A 4 -13.16 -15.02 4.68
CA GLN A 4 -13.08 -13.91 5.64
C GLN A 4 -11.66 -13.66 6.15
N VAL A 5 -10.80 -14.68 6.12
CA VAL A 5 -9.40 -14.59 6.55
C VAL A 5 -8.48 -14.28 5.37
N PHE A 6 -8.77 -14.84 4.19
CA PHE A 6 -7.89 -14.72 3.02
C PHE A 6 -7.67 -13.26 2.58
N GLY A 7 -8.73 -12.45 2.47
CA GLY A 7 -8.63 -11.06 2.01
C GLY A 7 -7.73 -10.19 2.91
N PRO A 8 -7.98 -10.12 4.23
CA PRO A 8 -7.14 -9.36 5.15
C PRO A 8 -5.68 -9.86 5.21
N VAL A 9 -5.47 -11.19 5.18
CA VAL A 9 -4.12 -11.76 5.17
C VAL A 9 -3.37 -11.41 3.89
N LEU A 10 -4.02 -11.54 2.72
CA LEU A 10 -3.42 -11.18 1.45
C LEU A 10 -3.05 -9.68 1.40
N GLY A 11 -3.94 -8.82 1.89
CA GLY A 11 -3.66 -7.37 2.01
C GLY A 11 -2.42 -7.09 2.87
N ALA A 12 -2.31 -7.74 4.03
CA ALA A 12 -1.15 -7.58 4.91
C ALA A 12 0.14 -8.10 4.27
N VAL A 13 0.09 -9.25 3.57
CA VAL A 13 1.25 -9.80 2.84
C VAL A 13 1.71 -8.84 1.76
N VAL A 14 0.80 -8.24 0.99
CA VAL A 14 1.15 -7.27 -0.06
C VAL A 14 1.80 -6.02 0.53
N VAL A 15 1.25 -5.46 1.62
CA VAL A 15 1.87 -4.31 2.30
C VAL A 15 3.24 -4.65 2.88
N THR A 16 3.40 -5.86 3.44
CA THR A 16 4.69 -6.31 3.98
C THR A 16 5.73 -6.49 2.90
N ALA A 17 5.35 -7.07 1.76
CA ALA A 17 6.24 -7.20 0.60
C ALA A 17 6.64 -5.82 0.06
N TYR A 18 5.69 -4.88 -0.03
CA TYR A 18 5.96 -3.50 -0.42
C TYR A 18 6.94 -2.82 0.53
N ALA A 19 6.73 -2.91 1.84
CA ALA A 19 7.62 -2.33 2.85
C ALA A 19 9.03 -2.96 2.83
N THR A 20 9.11 -4.27 2.58
CA THR A 20 10.40 -4.96 2.42
C THR A 20 11.14 -4.45 1.19
N LEU A 21 10.44 -4.32 0.06
CA LEU A 21 11.02 -3.79 -1.16
C LEU A 21 11.46 -2.33 -0.98
N LEU A 22 10.67 -1.49 -0.30
CA LEU A 22 11.04 -0.13 0.06
C LEU A 22 12.37 -0.09 0.84
N ALA A 23 12.51 -0.94 1.85
CA ALA A 23 13.73 -0.97 2.66
C ALA A 23 14.94 -1.46 1.84
N LEU A 24 14.78 -2.51 1.03
CA LEU A 24 15.86 -3.00 0.16
C LEU A 24 16.25 -1.98 -0.90
N ASP A 25 15.26 -1.31 -1.47
CA ASP A 25 15.49 -0.29 -2.48
C ASP A 25 16.26 0.89 -1.90
N GLY A 26 15.78 1.49 -0.81
CA GLY A 26 16.44 2.63 -0.18
C GLY A 26 17.81 2.31 0.41
N LEU A 27 18.01 1.12 1.00
CA LEU A 27 19.26 0.78 1.70
C LEU A 27 20.30 0.07 0.84
N VAL A 28 19.91 -0.50 -0.30
CA VAL A 28 20.80 -1.37 -1.09
C VAL A 28 20.75 -1.01 -2.56
N PHE A 29 19.59 -1.08 -3.20
CA PHE A 29 19.52 -0.96 -4.66
C PHE A 29 19.77 0.47 -5.14
N ASP A 30 19.19 1.47 -4.49
CA ASP A 30 19.36 2.87 -4.86
C ASP A 30 20.79 3.37 -4.62
N PRO A 31 21.45 3.12 -3.47
CA PRO A 31 22.86 3.50 -3.28
C PRO A 31 23.81 2.84 -4.29
N LEU A 32 23.62 1.55 -4.58
CA LEU A 32 24.44 0.84 -5.57
C LEU A 32 24.20 1.34 -7.00
N ALA A 33 22.97 1.77 -7.32
CA ALA A 33 22.65 2.39 -8.60
C ALA A 33 23.19 3.83 -8.71
N ALA A 34 23.23 4.57 -7.61
CA ALA A 34 23.75 5.93 -7.53
C ALA A 34 25.26 5.99 -7.76
N VAL A 35 26.02 4.99 -7.28
CA VAL A 35 27.48 4.94 -7.42
C VAL A 35 27.92 3.61 -8.07
N PRO A 36 27.80 3.50 -9.42
CA PRO A 36 28.17 2.28 -10.12
C PRO A 36 29.63 1.90 -9.90
N GLY A 37 29.88 0.64 -9.51
CA GLY A 37 31.23 0.11 -9.28
C GLY A 37 31.75 0.24 -7.84
N ALA A 38 31.02 0.92 -6.95
CA ALA A 38 31.29 0.90 -5.52
C ALA A 38 30.52 -0.25 -4.82
N THR A 39 31.09 -0.75 -3.74
CA THR A 39 30.39 -1.64 -2.80
C THR A 39 29.63 -0.82 -1.77
N LEU A 40 28.56 -1.38 -1.18
CA LEU A 40 27.75 -0.69 -0.17
C LEU A 40 28.59 -0.21 1.03
N GLY A 41 29.55 -1.03 1.48
CA GLY A 41 30.46 -0.66 2.57
C GLY A 41 31.38 0.52 2.23
N GLN A 42 31.82 0.64 0.97
CA GLN A 42 32.60 1.80 0.52
C GLN A 42 31.75 3.07 0.50
N ILE A 43 30.49 2.96 0.07
CA ILE A 43 29.54 4.07 0.07
C ILE A 43 29.32 4.57 1.49
N HIS A 44 28.97 3.68 2.42
CA HIS A 44 28.74 4.04 3.81
C HIS A 44 29.97 4.66 4.47
N HIS A 45 31.15 4.05 4.29
CA HIS A 45 32.39 4.60 4.83
C HIS A 45 32.69 6.01 4.28
N ARG A 46 32.37 6.27 3.00
CA ARG A 46 32.62 7.59 2.40
C ARG A 46 31.63 8.64 2.93
N VAL A 47 30.37 8.27 3.12
CA VAL A 47 29.34 9.11 3.74
C VAL A 47 29.73 9.45 5.19
N GLU A 48 30.15 8.46 5.97
CA GLU A 48 30.64 8.66 7.34
C GLU A 48 31.92 9.52 7.36
N ALA A 49 32.82 9.36 6.39
CA ALA A 49 34.06 10.13 6.31
C ALA A 49 33.85 11.63 6.08
N ILE A 50 32.69 12.04 5.55
CA ILE A 50 32.31 13.46 5.44
C ILE A 50 31.43 13.95 6.61
N GLY A 51 31.26 13.11 7.64
CA GLY A 51 30.64 13.46 8.91
C GLY A 51 29.13 13.19 9.00
N MET A 52 28.56 12.43 8.07
CA MET A 52 27.12 12.10 8.04
C MET A 52 26.84 10.73 8.68
N ASP A 53 25.65 10.56 9.26
CA ASP A 53 25.30 9.39 10.08
C ASP A 53 24.43 8.40 9.31
N VAL A 54 25.09 7.44 8.66
CA VAL A 54 24.44 6.34 7.94
C VAL A 54 23.55 5.50 8.88
N GLY A 55 23.95 5.35 10.14
CA GLY A 55 23.20 4.56 11.12
C GLY A 55 21.82 5.18 11.40
N GLN A 56 21.78 6.49 11.56
CA GLN A 56 20.52 7.24 11.74
C GLN A 56 19.59 7.06 10.53
N ASP A 57 20.13 7.14 9.32
CA ASP A 57 19.35 6.99 8.10
C ASP A 57 18.79 5.58 7.94
N VAL A 58 19.62 4.56 8.18
CA VAL A 58 19.18 3.15 8.20
C VAL A 58 18.04 2.95 9.20
N VAL A 59 18.16 3.49 10.41
CA VAL A 59 17.11 3.43 11.43
C VAL A 59 15.84 4.12 10.93
N GLY A 60 15.95 5.28 10.29
CA GLY A 60 14.84 6.01 9.69
C GLY A 60 14.05 5.16 8.69
N VAL A 61 14.74 4.52 7.74
CA VAL A 61 14.11 3.64 6.75
C VAL A 61 13.42 2.44 7.42
N LEU A 62 14.09 1.79 8.37
CA LEU A 62 13.55 0.63 9.07
C LEU A 62 12.32 0.96 9.92
N VAL A 63 12.32 2.12 10.59
CA VAL A 63 11.17 2.61 11.34
C VAL A 63 9.99 2.88 10.41
N THR A 64 10.22 3.58 9.30
CA THR A 64 9.19 3.86 8.29
C THR A 64 8.58 2.58 7.73
N ALA A 65 9.41 1.60 7.33
CA ALA A 65 8.94 0.30 6.87
C ALA A 65 8.17 -0.47 7.96
N GLY A 66 8.68 -0.45 9.19
CA GLY A 66 8.07 -1.11 10.35
C GLY A 66 6.70 -0.58 10.71
N VAL A 67 6.47 0.74 10.59
CA VAL A 67 5.15 1.36 10.79
C VAL A 67 4.13 0.81 9.79
N GLY A 68 4.49 0.73 8.51
CA GLY A 68 3.61 0.17 7.47
C GLY A 68 3.22 -1.29 7.75
N VAL A 69 4.19 -2.13 8.10
CA VAL A 69 3.96 -3.54 8.46
C VAL A 69 3.07 -3.66 9.70
N THR A 70 3.33 -2.86 10.73
CA THR A 70 2.58 -2.89 11.99
C THR A 70 1.11 -2.50 11.76
N LEU A 71 0.85 -1.45 11.00
CA LEU A 71 -0.50 -1.02 10.65
C LEU A 71 -1.24 -2.06 9.80
N ALA A 72 -0.55 -2.67 8.84
CA ALA A 72 -1.13 -3.75 8.03
C ALA A 72 -1.54 -4.96 8.88
N ALA A 73 -0.64 -5.41 9.76
CA ALA A 73 -0.93 -6.49 10.70
C ALA A 73 -2.12 -6.13 11.62
N PHE A 74 -2.16 -4.90 12.14
CA PHE A 74 -3.26 -4.40 12.95
C PHE A 74 -4.60 -4.48 12.20
N PHE A 75 -4.70 -3.93 10.98
CA PHE A 75 -5.93 -3.98 10.20
C PHE A 75 -6.35 -5.41 9.85
N ALA A 76 -5.40 -6.29 9.52
CA ALA A 76 -5.68 -7.69 9.27
C ALA A 76 -6.25 -8.40 10.51
N VAL A 77 -5.63 -8.22 11.68
CA VAL A 77 -6.10 -8.81 12.95
C VAL A 77 -7.50 -8.30 13.31
N VAL A 78 -7.74 -7.00 13.22
CA VAL A 78 -9.06 -6.40 13.53
C VAL A 78 -10.15 -6.95 12.59
N ALA A 79 -9.84 -7.12 11.30
CA ALA A 79 -10.77 -7.71 10.33
C ALA A 79 -11.04 -9.20 10.61
N ILE A 80 -10.00 -10.00 10.91
CA ILE A 80 -10.12 -11.43 11.22
C ILE A 80 -10.94 -11.64 12.49
N ARG A 81 -10.83 -10.75 13.48
CA ARG A 81 -11.64 -10.78 14.71
C ARG A 81 -13.10 -10.34 14.51
N GLY A 82 -13.51 -10.05 13.27
CA GLY A 82 -14.87 -9.62 12.95
C GLY A 82 -15.20 -8.20 13.42
N ARG A 83 -14.20 -7.40 13.83
CA ARG A 83 -14.38 -6.03 14.32
C ARG A 83 -14.38 -5.00 13.19
N MET A 84 -14.06 -5.41 11.97
CA MET A 84 -14.02 -4.55 10.79
C MET A 84 -14.49 -5.33 9.54
N PRO A 85 -15.37 -4.75 8.70
CA PRO A 85 -15.76 -5.36 7.43
C PRO A 85 -14.56 -5.55 6.49
N VAL A 86 -14.52 -6.68 5.77
CA VAL A 86 -13.45 -6.99 4.81
C VAL A 86 -13.19 -5.87 3.78
N PRO A 87 -14.22 -5.20 3.21
CA PRO A 87 -13.98 -4.10 2.28
C PRO A 87 -13.26 -2.90 2.92
N VAL A 88 -13.57 -2.59 4.18
CA VAL A 88 -12.90 -1.51 4.91
C VAL A 88 -11.44 -1.86 5.15
N ALA A 89 -11.17 -3.09 5.58
CA ALA A 89 -9.80 -3.57 5.74
C ALA A 89 -9.02 -3.50 4.42
N ALA A 90 -9.63 -3.88 3.28
CA ALA A 90 -9.00 -3.77 1.97
C ALA A 90 -8.65 -2.31 1.62
N VAL A 91 -9.56 -1.37 1.86
CA VAL A 91 -9.30 0.07 1.66
C VAL A 91 -8.19 0.58 2.58
N CYS A 92 -8.11 0.13 3.83
CA CYS A 92 -7.02 0.48 4.74
C CYS A 92 -5.65 0.01 4.21
N HIS A 93 -5.55 -1.23 3.71
CA HIS A 93 -4.30 -1.72 3.10
C HIS A 93 -3.95 -0.96 1.81
N LEU A 94 -4.93 -0.66 0.97
CA LEU A 94 -4.71 0.17 -0.23
C LEU A 94 -4.25 1.59 0.14
N ALA A 95 -4.83 2.18 1.19
CA ALA A 95 -4.38 3.47 1.68
C ALA A 95 -2.93 3.42 2.17
N LEU A 96 -2.52 2.37 2.88
CA LEU A 96 -1.12 2.18 3.26
C LEU A 96 -0.20 2.12 2.04
N LEU A 97 -0.58 1.40 0.98
CA LEU A 97 0.20 1.35 -0.26
C LEU A 97 0.25 2.72 -0.95
N THR A 98 -0.86 3.47 -0.98
CA THR A 98 -0.91 4.83 -1.54
C THR A 98 0.04 5.77 -0.82
N PHE A 99 -0.03 5.81 0.52
CA PHE A 99 0.87 6.61 1.35
C PHE A 99 2.31 6.07 1.35
N GLY A 100 2.51 4.83 0.89
CA GLY A 100 3.81 4.23 0.61
C GLY A 100 4.68 5.11 -0.28
N ALA A 101 4.14 5.82 -1.27
CA ALA A 101 4.91 6.74 -2.11
C ALA A 101 5.61 7.84 -1.29
N VAL A 102 4.94 8.38 -0.28
CA VAL A 102 5.53 9.40 0.62
C VAL A 102 6.63 8.78 1.46
N ALA A 103 6.41 7.55 1.94
CA ALA A 103 7.42 6.80 2.68
C ALA A 103 8.66 6.49 1.82
N VAL A 104 8.47 6.07 0.57
CA VAL A 104 9.56 5.84 -0.39
C VAL A 104 10.37 7.11 -0.61
N PHE A 105 9.69 8.23 -0.89
CA PHE A 105 10.35 9.52 -1.06
C PHE A 105 11.16 9.91 0.18
N GLN A 106 10.53 9.92 1.35
CA GLN A 106 11.19 10.33 2.60
C GLN A 106 12.38 9.42 2.95
N SER A 107 12.22 8.11 2.78
CA SER A 107 13.26 7.13 3.13
C SER A 107 14.44 7.15 2.16
N GLY A 108 14.20 7.39 0.87
CA GLY A 108 15.26 7.56 -0.12
C GLY A 108 15.93 8.94 -0.05
N PHE A 109 15.24 9.96 0.46
CA PHE A 109 15.74 11.34 0.44
C PHE A 109 16.94 11.57 1.38
N PHE A 110 16.88 11.10 2.63
CA PHE A 110 17.96 11.33 3.59
C PHE A 110 19.25 10.64 3.14
N LEU A 111 19.23 9.31 3.02
CA LEU A 111 20.40 8.55 2.58
C LEU A 111 20.84 8.93 1.15
N GLY A 112 19.89 9.25 0.27
CA GLY A 112 20.18 9.65 -1.11
C GLY A 112 20.88 11.01 -1.20
N MET A 113 20.49 11.99 -0.38
CA MET A 113 21.20 13.27 -0.29
C MET A 113 22.60 13.09 0.31
N ASP A 114 22.72 12.25 1.34
CA ASP A 114 23.99 11.97 1.97
C ASP A 114 24.98 11.31 0.98
N VAL A 115 24.49 10.36 0.17
CA VAL A 115 25.27 9.77 -0.92
C VAL A 115 25.59 10.81 -2.02
N ALA A 116 24.64 11.68 -2.35
CA ALA A 116 24.82 12.76 -3.33
C ALA A 116 25.93 13.72 -2.92
N ASP A 117 25.96 14.15 -1.65
CA ASP A 117 26.99 15.05 -1.13
C ASP A 117 28.36 14.35 -1.03
N ALA A 118 28.39 13.06 -0.71
CA ALA A 118 29.62 12.28 -0.63
C ALA A 118 30.31 12.01 -1.98
N TYR A 119 29.52 11.86 -3.05
CA TYR A 119 29.99 11.43 -4.37
C TYR A 119 29.76 12.45 -5.49
N GLY A 120 29.08 13.57 -5.22
CA GLY A 120 28.72 14.57 -6.22
C GLY A 120 27.71 14.06 -7.26
N VAL A 121 26.86 13.11 -6.88
CA VAL A 121 25.81 12.54 -7.75
C VAL A 121 24.48 13.26 -7.53
N SER A 122 23.45 12.93 -8.32
CA SER A 122 22.12 13.49 -8.07
C SER A 122 21.54 12.91 -6.77
N GLY A 123 20.76 13.67 -6.00
CA GLY A 123 20.03 13.13 -4.83
C GLY A 123 18.70 12.47 -5.19
N GLY A 124 18.42 12.29 -6.48
CA GLY A 124 17.23 11.61 -6.96
C GLY A 124 17.34 10.10 -6.80
N SER A 125 16.24 9.39 -7.06
CA SER A 125 16.30 7.92 -7.11
C SER A 125 16.89 7.44 -8.43
N HIS A 126 17.82 6.49 -8.33
CA HIS A 126 18.54 5.86 -9.43
C HIS A 126 18.07 4.42 -9.71
N SER A 127 17.35 3.81 -8.76
CA SER A 127 16.86 2.45 -8.87
C SER A 127 15.57 2.33 -9.70
N ALA A 128 15.49 1.29 -10.52
CA ALA A 128 14.26 0.94 -11.24
C ALA A 128 13.13 0.47 -10.31
N PHE A 129 13.46 -0.04 -9.11
CA PHE A 129 12.48 -0.51 -8.14
C PHE A 129 11.69 0.64 -7.49
N SER A 130 12.26 1.85 -7.41
CA SER A 130 11.50 3.06 -7.08
C SER A 130 10.31 3.27 -8.01
N GLY A 131 10.51 3.04 -9.31
CA GLY A 131 9.42 3.10 -10.30
C GLY A 131 8.31 2.08 -10.00
N VAL A 132 8.68 0.87 -9.56
CA VAL A 132 7.72 -0.17 -9.14
C VAL A 132 6.97 0.25 -7.88
N LEU A 133 7.66 0.83 -6.89
CA LEU A 133 7.07 1.29 -5.64
C LEU A 133 6.09 2.45 -5.87
N TYR A 134 6.49 3.48 -6.63
CA TYR A 134 5.60 4.59 -7.00
C TYR A 134 4.43 4.13 -7.88
N GLY A 135 4.69 3.24 -8.85
CA GLY A 135 3.66 2.66 -9.70
C GLY A 135 2.63 1.86 -8.90
N THR A 136 3.07 1.10 -7.89
CA THR A 136 2.19 0.34 -6.99
C THR A 136 1.33 1.28 -6.14
N SER A 137 1.91 2.35 -5.61
CA SER A 137 1.16 3.38 -4.86
C SER A 137 0.13 4.09 -5.72
N LEU A 138 0.46 4.42 -6.97
CA LEU A 138 -0.48 4.99 -7.93
C LEU A 138 -1.62 4.01 -8.26
N ALA A 139 -1.29 2.75 -8.50
CA ALA A 139 -2.28 1.70 -8.72
C ALA A 139 -3.20 1.52 -7.51
N ALA A 140 -2.65 1.58 -6.29
CA ALA A 140 -3.44 1.51 -5.05
C ALA A 140 -4.37 2.71 -4.89
N LEU A 141 -3.90 3.92 -5.22
CA LEU A 141 -4.71 5.15 -5.20
C LEU A 141 -5.92 5.02 -6.13
N VAL A 142 -5.72 4.47 -7.33
CA VAL A 142 -6.79 4.22 -8.31
C VAL A 142 -7.69 3.06 -7.87
N ALA A 143 -7.15 2.04 -7.19
CA ALA A 143 -7.92 0.89 -6.72
C ALA A 143 -8.91 1.24 -5.60
N ILE A 144 -8.64 2.26 -4.77
CA ILE A 144 -9.54 2.69 -3.69
C ILE A 144 -10.95 3.03 -4.22
N PRO A 145 -11.15 3.98 -5.15
CA PRO A 145 -12.47 4.29 -5.66
C PRO A 145 -13.12 3.10 -6.38
N VAL A 146 -12.33 2.26 -7.08
CA VAL A 146 -12.84 1.04 -7.73
C VAL A 146 -13.44 0.07 -6.72
N VAL A 147 -12.74 -0.19 -5.61
CA VAL A 147 -13.24 -1.06 -4.54
C VAL A 147 -14.47 -0.47 -3.88
N LEU A 148 -14.46 0.83 -3.57
CA LEU A 148 -15.61 1.50 -2.97
C LEU A 148 -16.85 1.44 -3.87
N LEU A 149 -16.72 1.78 -5.16
CA LEU A 149 -17.81 1.70 -6.13
C LEU A 149 -18.32 0.26 -6.33
N ALA A 150 -17.42 -0.72 -6.44
CA ALA A 150 -17.79 -2.12 -6.55
C ALA A 150 -18.57 -2.60 -5.30
N THR A 151 -18.20 -2.13 -4.11
CA THR A 151 -18.92 -2.47 -2.87
C THR A 151 -20.31 -1.84 -2.81
N LEU A 152 -20.44 -0.59 -3.28
CA LEU A 152 -21.71 0.11 -3.38
C LEU A 152 -22.65 -0.57 -4.38
N PHE A 153 -22.19 -0.89 -5.59
CA PHE A 153 -23.05 -1.56 -6.57
C PHE A 153 -23.50 -2.94 -6.11
N ARG A 154 -22.62 -3.67 -5.40
CA ARG A 154 -22.97 -4.97 -4.81
C ARG A 154 -23.98 -4.86 -3.68
N SER A 155 -23.95 -3.79 -2.87
CA SER A 155 -24.94 -3.58 -1.81
C SER A 155 -26.33 -3.25 -2.39
N LEU A 156 -26.38 -2.39 -3.41
CA LEU A 156 -27.63 -2.02 -4.10
C LEU A 156 -28.28 -3.21 -4.81
N GLY A 157 -27.49 -4.07 -5.47
CA GLY A 157 -28.00 -5.28 -6.13
C GLY A 157 -28.66 -6.26 -5.15
N ARG A 158 -28.09 -6.42 -3.95
CA ARG A 158 -28.68 -7.27 -2.89
C ARG A 158 -29.97 -6.68 -2.33
N ALA A 159 -30.02 -5.37 -2.11
CA ALA A 159 -31.23 -4.70 -1.63
C ALA A 159 -32.40 -4.86 -2.62
N ARG A 160 -32.13 -4.78 -3.92
CA ARG A 160 -33.13 -4.95 -4.98
C ARG A 160 -33.66 -6.39 -5.07
N ALA A 161 -32.81 -7.39 -4.82
CA ALA A 161 -33.23 -8.79 -4.78
C ALA A 161 -34.07 -9.14 -3.52
N ALA A 162 -33.88 -8.38 -2.42
CA ALA A 162 -34.62 -8.56 -1.17
C ALA A 162 -36.02 -7.91 -1.16
N HIS A 163 -36.36 -7.09 -2.16
CA HIS A 163 -37.70 -6.54 -2.37
C HIS A 163 -38.26 -7.00 -3.72
N PRO A 164 -38.79 -8.24 -3.82
CA PRO A 164 -39.63 -8.63 -4.94
C PRO A 164 -40.84 -7.68 -4.99
N ARG A 165 -41.09 -7.03 -6.13
CA ARG A 165 -42.32 -6.25 -6.30
C ARG A 165 -43.51 -7.15 -6.02
N ALA A 166 -44.39 -6.75 -5.10
CA ALA A 166 -45.67 -7.42 -4.91
C ALA A 166 -46.42 -7.45 -6.25
N PRO A 167 -47.05 -8.58 -6.63
CA PRO A 167 -47.84 -8.65 -7.84
C PRO A 167 -48.94 -7.58 -7.79
N SER A 168 -49.05 -6.79 -8.84
CA SER A 168 -50.11 -5.80 -9.00
C SER A 168 -51.46 -6.52 -8.98
N SER A 169 -52.15 -6.47 -7.84
CA SER A 169 -53.56 -6.83 -7.73
C SER A 169 -54.37 -5.78 -8.48
N GLY A 170 -54.57 -6.01 -9.77
CA GLY A 170 -55.23 -5.06 -10.66
C GLY A 170 -55.75 -5.73 -11.92
N ASP A 171 -56.26 -6.95 -11.80
CA ASP A 171 -57.02 -7.64 -12.84
C ASP A 171 -58.24 -8.26 -12.17
N GLY A 172 -59.27 -7.43 -11.92
CA GLY A 172 -60.44 -7.82 -11.12
C GLY A 172 -61.70 -7.00 -11.38
N SER A 173 -61.72 -6.15 -12.42
CA SER A 173 -62.89 -5.33 -12.75
C SER A 173 -63.75 -5.88 -13.90
N ALA A 174 -63.60 -7.16 -14.27
CA ALA A 174 -64.36 -7.78 -15.36
C ALA A 174 -65.50 -8.73 -14.92
N GLN A 175 -65.78 -8.88 -13.62
CA GLN A 175 -66.76 -9.86 -13.12
C GLN A 175 -67.83 -9.25 -12.21
N GLN A 176 -68.44 -8.14 -12.65
CA GLN A 176 -69.71 -7.63 -12.13
C GLN A 176 -70.58 -7.20 -13.32
N ALA A 177 -70.95 -8.16 -14.14
CA ALA A 177 -72.00 -8.03 -15.14
C ALA A 177 -72.67 -9.41 -15.29
N GLU A 178 -73.47 -9.79 -14.31
CA GLU A 178 -74.59 -10.72 -14.43
C GLU A 178 -75.52 -10.59 -13.22
#